data_AF-A0A0A1U7V3-F1
#
_entry.id   AF-A0A0A1U7V3-F1
#
_cell.length_a   1.000
_cell.length_b   1.000
_cell.length_c   1.000
_cell.angle_alpha   90.00
_cell.angle_beta   90.00
_cell.angle_gamma   90.00
#
_symmetry.space_group_name_H-M   'P 1'
#
loop_
_entity.id
_entity.type
_entity.pdbx_description
1 polymer ?
#
loop_
_entity_poly.entity_id
_entity_poly.type
_entity_poly.pdbx_seq_one_letter_code
_entity_poly.pdbx_strand_id
1 'polypeptide(L)'
;MQTESSSVIIESSHVSDCEKMKRQRKVGITWTEEEDRMLLKAVEALGTKQWVEVAKLVGTRSRKQCRERYVNHICPNIDKRPFTHYEDKIICNSFYVLGKKWSKIAESLSGRTARSIRNRFKTIGANQKISCFYAADKNNYAVVSGGKLW
;
A
#
# COMPACT_ATOMS: atom_id res chain seq x y z
N MET A 1 52.09 -36.54 -36.04
CA MET A 1 51.14 -36.52 -37.17
C MET A 1 50.18 -37.67 -36.99
N GLN A 2 48.94 -37.38 -36.60
CA GLN A 2 47.70 -37.92 -37.15
C GLN A 2 46.58 -37.40 -36.25
N THR A 3 45.88 -36.44 -36.81
CA THR A 3 44.56 -35.95 -36.42
C THR A 3 43.51 -36.99 -36.73
N GLU A 4 42.45 -37.04 -35.93
CA GLU A 4 41.02 -37.16 -36.30
C GLU A 4 40.26 -37.67 -35.07
N SER A 5 38.96 -37.46 -34.87
CA SER A 5 37.99 -36.45 -35.26
C SER A 5 36.69 -36.94 -34.59
N SER A 6 35.94 -36.00 -34.01
CA SER A 6 34.48 -36.02 -33.88
C SER A 6 33.81 -37.10 -33.03
N SER A 7 33.12 -36.63 -31.99
CA SER A 7 31.70 -36.95 -31.82
C SER A 7 31.02 -35.74 -31.18
N VAL A 8 30.17 -35.11 -31.99
CA VAL A 8 29.32 -33.98 -31.64
C VAL A 8 28.14 -34.51 -30.84
N ILE A 9 27.83 -33.89 -29.69
CA ILE A 9 26.48 -33.92 -29.12
C ILE A 9 26.05 -32.46 -28.94
N ILE A 10 25.10 -32.05 -29.77
CA ILE A 10 24.33 -30.80 -29.64
C ILE A 10 22.87 -31.21 -29.38
N GLU A 11 22.19 -30.33 -28.64
CA GLU A 11 20.75 -30.25 -28.34
C GLU A 11 20.24 -31.14 -27.20
N SER A 12 19.38 -30.70 -26.30
CA SER A 12 18.57 -29.48 -26.17
C SER A 12 18.33 -29.27 -24.66
N SER A 13 18.09 -28.09 -24.12
CA SER A 13 16.81 -27.38 -24.25
C SER A 13 16.80 -26.21 -23.28
N HIS A 14 16.03 -25.20 -23.66
CA HIS A 14 15.61 -24.06 -22.88
C HIS A 14 15.22 -24.42 -21.44
N VAL A 15 15.86 -23.77 -20.46
CA VAL A 15 15.13 -22.95 -19.48
C VAL A 15 16.03 -21.74 -19.19
N SER A 16 15.67 -20.58 -19.74
CA SER A 16 16.16 -19.31 -19.21
C SER A 16 15.58 -19.15 -17.82
N ASP A 17 16.35 -19.51 -16.81
CA ASP A 17 16.07 -19.07 -15.45
C ASP A 17 16.26 -17.54 -15.43
N CYS A 18 15.14 -16.83 -15.61
CA CYS A 18 15.03 -15.43 -15.26
C CYS A 18 15.12 -15.37 -13.74
N GLU A 19 16.35 -15.44 -13.23
CA GLU A 19 16.65 -15.15 -11.85
C GLU A 19 16.19 -13.73 -11.58
N LYS A 20 15.07 -13.62 -10.88
CA LYS A 20 14.50 -12.35 -10.42
C LYS A 20 15.54 -11.71 -9.49
N MET A 21 16.41 -10.86 -10.05
CA MET A 21 17.34 -10.05 -9.28
C MET A 21 16.54 -9.32 -8.21
N LYS A 22 16.82 -9.65 -6.94
CA LYS A 22 16.22 -8.97 -5.78
C LYS A 22 16.64 -7.52 -5.85
N ARG A 23 15.74 -6.65 -6.35
CA ARG A 23 15.94 -5.20 -6.39
C ARG A 23 16.30 -4.72 -4.99
N GLN A 24 17.56 -4.34 -4.79
CA GLN A 24 18.01 -3.69 -3.56
C GLN A 24 17.11 -2.48 -3.31
N ARG A 25 16.55 -2.38 -2.10
CA ARG A 25 15.69 -1.27 -1.72
C ARG A 25 16.56 -0.01 -1.62
N LYS A 26 16.57 0.82 -2.67
CA LYS A 26 17.12 2.19 -2.58
C LYS A 26 16.48 2.88 -1.38
N VAL A 27 17.31 3.44 -0.50
CA VAL A 27 16.86 4.32 0.59
C VAL A 27 15.96 5.38 -0.03
N GLY A 28 14.71 5.43 0.41
CA GLY A 28 13.70 6.31 -0.18
C GLY A 28 14.09 7.76 0.09
N ILE A 29 14.23 8.56 -0.97
CA ILE A 29 14.44 10.00 -0.86
C ILE A 29 13.22 10.61 -0.15
N THR A 30 13.42 11.16 1.04
CA THR A 30 12.39 11.86 1.83
C THR A 30 11.84 13.06 1.07
N TRP A 31 10.55 13.34 1.18
CA TRP A 31 9.92 14.53 0.59
C TRP A 31 10.28 15.78 1.40
N THR A 32 10.69 16.84 0.74
CA THR A 32 10.90 18.14 1.38
C THR A 32 9.60 18.96 1.41
N GLU A 33 9.52 19.94 2.30
CA GLU A 33 8.37 20.85 2.36
C GLU A 33 8.19 21.65 1.07
N GLU A 34 9.30 22.02 0.42
CA GLU A 34 9.29 22.72 -0.86
C GLU A 34 8.74 21.83 -1.99
N GLU A 35 9.10 20.55 -2.02
CA GLU A 35 8.52 19.60 -2.96
C GLU A 35 7.01 19.39 -2.72
N ASP A 36 6.58 19.33 -1.44
CA ASP A 36 5.16 19.26 -1.10
C ASP A 36 4.42 20.52 -1.55
N ARG A 37 5.01 21.71 -1.36
CA ARG A 37 4.43 22.99 -1.80
C ARG A 37 4.28 23.04 -3.33
N MET A 38 5.30 22.62 -4.07
CA MET A 38 5.24 22.52 -5.53
C MET A 38 4.16 21.52 -5.99
N LEU A 39 4.08 20.37 -5.33
CA LEU A 39 3.09 19.34 -5.64
C LEU A 39 1.66 19.83 -5.37
N LEU A 40 1.41 20.54 -4.26
CA LEU A 40 0.10 21.13 -3.96
C LEU A 40 -0.31 22.14 -5.03
N LYS A 41 0.57 23.08 -5.38
CA LYS A 41 0.30 24.09 -6.43
C LYS A 41 0.04 23.44 -7.78
N ALA A 42 0.82 22.43 -8.15
CA ALA A 42 0.63 21.70 -9.40
C ALA A 42 -0.72 20.96 -9.45
N VAL A 43 -1.15 20.37 -8.34
CA VAL A 43 -2.45 19.68 -8.26
C VAL A 43 -3.61 20.67 -8.20
N GLU A 44 -3.43 21.83 -7.58
CA GLU A 44 -4.42 22.92 -7.60
C GLU A 44 -4.66 23.44 -9.02
N ALA A 45 -3.59 23.59 -9.82
CA ALA A 45 -3.68 24.06 -11.20
C ALA A 45 -4.22 23.01 -12.19
N LEU A 46 -3.81 21.74 -12.06
CA LEU A 46 -4.08 20.69 -13.06
C LEU A 46 -5.12 19.64 -12.63
N GLY A 47 -5.46 19.61 -11.34
CA GLY A 47 -6.31 18.59 -10.73
C GLY A 47 -5.62 17.24 -10.50
N THR A 48 -6.38 16.29 -9.96
CA THR A 48 -5.91 14.95 -9.55
C THR A 48 -5.97 13.88 -10.64
N LYS A 49 -6.21 14.28 -11.91
CA LYS A 49 -6.29 13.37 -13.06
C LYS A 49 -5.01 13.38 -13.90
N GLN A 50 -4.25 14.48 -13.90
CA GLN A 50 -3.13 14.76 -14.80
C GLN A 50 -1.77 14.58 -14.11
N TRP A 51 -1.50 13.39 -13.56
CA TRP A 51 -0.29 13.16 -12.75
C TRP A 51 1.03 13.20 -13.54
N VAL A 52 0.98 13.04 -14.86
CA VAL A 52 2.16 13.14 -15.72
C VAL A 52 2.61 14.60 -15.79
N GLU A 53 1.68 15.51 -16.02
CA GLU A 53 1.87 16.95 -16.09
C GLU A 53 2.26 17.50 -14.71
N VAL A 54 1.60 17.04 -13.64
CA VAL A 54 1.98 17.37 -12.25
C VAL A 54 3.42 16.98 -11.95
N ALA A 55 3.87 15.79 -12.39
CA ALA A 55 5.25 15.38 -12.19
C ALA A 55 6.26 16.23 -12.97
N LYS A 56 5.91 16.68 -14.18
CA LYS A 56 6.74 17.61 -14.96
C LYS A 56 6.91 18.95 -14.24
N LEU A 57 5.85 19.46 -13.61
CA LEU A 57 5.92 20.70 -12.82
C LEU A 57 6.74 20.55 -11.54
N VAL A 58 6.66 19.39 -10.87
CA VAL A 58 7.50 19.12 -9.69
C VAL A 58 8.96 18.89 -10.07
N GLY A 59 9.23 18.28 -11.23
CA GLY A 59 10.56 18.10 -11.82
C GLY A 59 11.47 17.07 -11.13
N THR A 60 11.39 16.93 -9.80
CA THR A 60 12.27 16.06 -9.01
C THR A 60 11.72 14.66 -8.76
N ARG A 61 10.42 14.44 -9.00
CA ARG A 61 9.70 13.21 -8.61
C ARG A 61 8.92 12.61 -9.78
N SER A 62 8.78 11.28 -9.77
CA SER A 62 7.96 10.57 -10.76
C SER A 62 6.45 10.75 -10.50
N ARG A 63 5.64 10.61 -11.56
CA ARG A 63 4.16 10.63 -11.48
C ARG A 63 3.59 9.74 -10.37
N LYS A 64 4.19 8.56 -10.16
CA LYS A 64 3.76 7.60 -9.15
C LYS A 64 4.02 8.15 -7.75
N GLN A 65 5.23 8.69 -7.53
CA GLN A 65 5.61 9.29 -6.24
C GLN A 65 4.73 10.49 -5.93
N CYS A 66 4.50 11.39 -6.90
CA CYS A 66 3.64 12.57 -6.73
C CYS A 66 2.23 12.17 -6.30
N ARG A 67 1.60 11.24 -7.03
CA ARG A 67 0.26 10.74 -6.68
C ARG A 67 0.24 10.10 -5.30
N GLU A 68 1.22 9.26 -4.98
CA GLU A 68 1.29 8.55 -3.71
C GLU A 68 1.48 9.52 -2.52
N ARG A 69 2.30 10.55 -2.70
CA ARG A 69 2.49 11.61 -1.70
C ARG A 69 1.20 12.40 -1.48
N TYR A 70 0.58 12.86 -2.56
CA TYR A 70 -0.67 13.62 -2.50
C TYR A 70 -1.78 12.84 -1.81
N VAL A 71 -2.11 11.65 -2.32
CA VAL A 71 -3.26 10.85 -1.85
C VAL A 71 -3.09 10.35 -0.41
N ASN A 72 -1.87 10.14 0.06
CA ASN A 72 -1.65 9.54 1.38
C ASN A 72 -1.20 10.51 2.48
N HIS A 73 -0.70 11.71 2.14
CA HIS A 73 -0.07 12.59 3.13
C HIS A 73 -0.52 14.05 3.09
N ILE A 74 -0.62 14.64 1.90
CA ILE A 74 -0.76 16.11 1.77
C ILE A 74 -2.09 16.58 1.18
N CYS A 75 -2.95 15.66 0.68
CA CYS A 75 -4.30 16.03 0.27
C CYS A 75 -5.06 16.68 1.45
N PRO A 76 -5.71 17.84 1.26
CA PRO A 76 -6.39 18.56 2.34
C PRO A 76 -7.50 17.75 3.03
N ASN A 77 -8.11 16.80 2.32
CA ASN A 77 -9.16 15.94 2.86
C ASN A 77 -8.65 14.81 3.77
N ILE A 78 -7.34 14.75 4.05
CA ILE A 78 -6.77 13.70 4.91
C ILE A 78 -6.88 14.13 6.38
N ASP A 79 -7.58 13.34 7.17
CA ASP A 79 -7.62 13.52 8.61
C ASP A 79 -6.36 12.94 9.27
N LYS A 80 -5.57 13.84 9.87
CA LYS A 80 -4.31 13.53 10.57
C LYS A 80 -4.50 13.27 12.07
N ARG A 81 -5.73 13.37 12.59
CA ARG A 81 -6.02 13.09 14.01
C ARG A 81 -5.75 11.62 14.34
N PRO A 82 -5.46 11.29 15.61
CA PRO A 82 -5.36 9.90 16.05
C PRO A 82 -6.61 9.09 15.68
N PHE A 83 -6.45 7.80 15.44
CA PHE A 83 -7.59 6.91 15.25
C PHE A 83 -8.35 6.74 16.56
N THR A 84 -9.67 6.89 16.48
CA THR A 84 -10.57 6.65 17.61
C THR A 84 -10.93 5.17 17.73
N HIS A 85 -11.36 4.74 18.92
CA HIS A 85 -11.87 3.38 19.13
C HIS A 85 -13.08 3.04 18.25
N TYR A 86 -13.89 4.06 17.90
CA TYR A 86 -15.02 3.87 16.99
C TYR A 86 -14.55 3.54 15.57
N GLU A 87 -13.56 4.27 15.07
CA GLU A 87 -12.95 3.98 13.77
C GLU A 87 -12.31 2.59 13.75
N ASP A 88 -11.61 2.19 14.83
CA ASP A 88 -11.02 0.86 14.94
C ASP A 88 -12.07 -0.26 14.81
N LYS A 89 -13.25 -0.09 15.44
CA LYS A 89 -14.37 -1.03 15.30
C LYS A 89 -14.84 -1.13 13.85
N ILE A 90 -15.00 0.00 13.15
CA ILE A 90 -15.38 0.02 11.74
C ILE A 90 -14.34 -0.69 10.88
N ILE A 91 -13.05 -0.43 11.10
CA ILE A 91 -11.95 -1.04 10.34
C ILE A 91 -11.98 -2.56 10.49
N CYS A 92 -12.10 -3.05 11.73
CA CYS A 92 -12.14 -4.48 12.02
C CYS A 92 -13.38 -5.16 11.42
N ASN A 93 -14.57 -4.58 11.64
CA ASN A 93 -15.81 -5.12 11.11
C ASN A 93 -15.80 -5.17 9.57
N SER A 94 -15.41 -4.06 8.94
CA SER A 94 -15.34 -3.97 7.49
C SER A 94 -14.30 -4.92 6.90
N PHE A 95 -13.19 -5.17 7.59
CA PHE A 95 -12.18 -6.16 7.17
C PHE A 95 -12.72 -7.58 7.23
N TYR A 96 -13.55 -7.92 8.21
CA TYR A 96 -14.19 -9.23 8.29
C TYR A 96 -15.14 -9.48 7.11
N VAL A 97 -15.96 -8.49 6.78
CA VAL A 97 -16.94 -8.59 5.68
C VAL A 97 -16.29 -8.52 4.31
N LEU A 98 -15.33 -7.60 4.10
CA LEU A 98 -14.78 -7.27 2.79
C LEU A 98 -13.37 -7.84 2.54
N GLY A 99 -12.67 -8.27 3.58
CA GLY A 99 -11.26 -8.67 3.52
C GLY A 99 -10.31 -7.49 3.29
N LYS A 100 -9.21 -7.73 2.56
CA LYS A 100 -8.14 -6.75 2.27
C LYS A 100 -8.54 -5.64 1.27
N LYS A 101 -9.83 -5.34 1.13
CA LYS A 101 -10.36 -4.31 0.22
C LYS A 101 -10.26 -2.91 0.87
N TRP A 102 -9.04 -2.47 1.18
CA TRP A 102 -8.79 -1.23 1.94
C TRP A 102 -9.42 0.04 1.35
N SER A 103 -9.49 0.16 0.03
CA SER A 103 -10.14 1.30 -0.62
C SER A 103 -11.64 1.35 -0.32
N LYS A 104 -12.31 0.19 -0.29
CA LYS A 104 -13.73 0.10 0.08
C LYS A 104 -13.97 0.40 1.56
N ILE A 105 -13.06 -0.05 2.42
CA ILE A 105 -13.12 0.28 3.86
C ILE A 105 -12.90 1.79 4.07
N ALA A 106 -12.05 2.42 3.25
CA ALA A 106 -11.83 3.86 3.29
C ALA A 106 -13.06 4.68 2.86
N GLU A 107 -13.94 4.14 2.02
CA GLU A 107 -15.21 4.80 1.66
C GLU A 107 -16.13 4.95 2.89
N SER A 108 -16.04 4.01 3.86
CA SER A 108 -16.81 4.06 5.12
C SER A 108 -16.25 5.01 6.18
N LEU A 109 -15.03 5.53 5.98
CA LEU A 109 -14.32 6.38 6.94
C LEU A 109 -13.92 7.69 6.26
N SER A 110 -14.70 8.74 6.49
CA SER A 110 -14.44 10.07 5.93
C SER A 110 -13.03 10.57 6.30
N GLY A 111 -12.26 10.96 5.30
CA GLY A 111 -10.93 11.54 5.47
C GLY A 111 -9.81 10.56 5.85
N ARG A 112 -10.10 9.26 5.98
CA ARG A 112 -9.07 8.23 6.17
C ARG A 112 -8.63 7.64 4.84
N THR A 113 -7.33 7.41 4.70
CA THR A 113 -6.78 6.83 3.47
C THR A 113 -6.70 5.31 3.61
N ALA A 114 -6.82 4.60 2.48
CA ALA A 114 -6.63 3.15 2.47
C ALA A 114 -5.26 2.72 3.05
N ARG A 115 -4.23 3.57 2.90
CA ARG A 115 -2.92 3.38 3.51
C ARG A 115 -2.99 3.50 5.04
N SER A 116 -3.62 4.56 5.57
CA SER A 116 -3.71 4.78 7.01
C SER A 116 -4.52 3.70 7.69
N ILE A 117 -5.64 3.27 7.08
CA ILE A 117 -6.48 2.17 7.59
C ILE A 117 -5.71 0.85 7.66
N ARG A 118 -5.02 0.46 6.58
CA ARG A 118 -4.22 -0.77 6.60
C ARG A 118 -3.11 -0.71 7.64
N ASN A 119 -2.45 0.45 7.78
CA ASN A 119 -1.42 0.64 8.79
C ASN A 119 -2.03 0.52 10.19
N ARG A 120 -3.18 1.14 10.45
CA ARG A 120 -3.90 1.06 11.72
C ARG A 120 -4.31 -0.37 12.04
N PHE A 121 -4.91 -1.09 11.09
CA PHE A 121 -5.27 -2.50 11.26
C PHE A 121 -4.07 -3.37 11.67
N LYS A 122 -2.89 -3.15 11.07
CA LYS A 122 -1.66 -3.83 11.50
C LYS A 122 -1.26 -3.50 12.93
N THR A 123 -1.38 -2.24 13.34
CA THR A 123 -1.10 -1.82 14.72
C THR A 123 -2.11 -2.43 15.71
N ILE A 124 -3.39 -2.51 15.36
CA ILE A 124 -4.41 -3.19 16.17
C ILE A 124 -4.02 -4.67 16.32
N GLY A 125 -3.69 -5.36 15.22
CA GLY A 125 -3.31 -6.79 15.24
C GLY A 125 -1.94 -7.11 15.84
N ALA A 126 -1.04 -6.13 15.94
CA ALA A 126 0.26 -6.30 16.60
C ALA A 126 0.18 -6.03 18.12
N ASN A 127 -0.68 -5.09 18.53
CA ASN A 127 -0.84 -4.73 19.94
C ASN A 127 -1.93 -5.55 20.64
N GLN A 128 -2.85 -6.16 19.90
CA GLN A 128 -3.78 -7.15 20.40
C GLN A 128 -3.44 -8.50 19.78
N LYS A 129 -3.28 -9.54 20.62
CA LYS A 129 -3.53 -10.92 20.20
C LYS A 129 -5.01 -10.99 19.77
N ILE A 130 -5.33 -10.58 18.54
CA ILE A 130 -6.71 -10.58 18.04
C ILE A 130 -7.11 -12.04 17.81
N SER A 131 -7.76 -12.57 18.81
CA SER A 131 -8.34 -13.90 18.87
C SER A 131 -9.85 -13.77 18.98
N CYS A 132 -10.55 -14.40 18.04
CA CYS A 132 -12.00 -14.61 17.97
C CYS A 132 -12.91 -13.40 18.21
N PHE A 133 -13.35 -12.77 17.11
CA PHE A 133 -14.67 -12.14 17.04
C PHE A 133 -15.70 -13.23 16.77
N TYR A 134 -16.74 -13.36 17.59
CA TYR A 134 -17.94 -14.11 17.22
C TYR A 134 -18.95 -13.14 16.58
N ALA A 135 -19.65 -13.60 15.54
CA ALA A 135 -20.79 -12.89 14.98
C ALA A 135 -21.90 -12.84 16.04
N ALA A 136 -22.26 -11.63 16.51
CA ALA A 136 -23.39 -11.46 17.41
C ALA A 136 -24.71 -11.50 16.63
N ASP A 137 -24.72 -10.96 15.40
CA ASP A 137 -25.75 -11.18 14.38
C ASP A 137 -25.18 -10.96 12.96
N LYS A 138 -26.00 -11.10 11.93
CA LYS A 138 -25.60 -10.99 10.50
C LYS A 138 -24.99 -9.63 10.11
N ASN A 139 -25.12 -8.61 10.95
CA ASN A 139 -24.70 -7.22 10.72
C ASN A 139 -23.94 -6.59 11.90
N ASN A 140 -23.78 -7.27 13.04
CA ASN A 140 -23.14 -6.72 14.23
C ASN A 140 -22.13 -7.70 14.85
N TYR A 141 -20.88 -7.25 15.01
CA TYR A 141 -19.78 -8.04 15.56
C TYR A 141 -19.26 -7.37 16.83
N ALA A 142 -19.36 -8.08 17.96
CA ALA A 142 -18.85 -7.60 19.23
C ALA A 142 -17.34 -7.83 19.33
N VAL A 143 -16.61 -6.80 19.75
CA VAL A 143 -15.19 -6.91 20.11
C VAL A 143 -15.11 -7.50 21.51
N VAL A 144 -14.72 -8.77 21.63
CA VAL A 144 -14.41 -9.38 22.93
C VAL A 144 -12.89 -9.49 23.05
N SER A 145 -12.35 -8.94 24.13
CA SER A 145 -10.94 -9.06 24.47
C SER A 145 -10.65 -10.48 24.98
N GLY A 146 -9.78 -11.24 24.31
CA GLY A 146 -9.07 -12.37 24.94
C GLY A 146 -9.59 -13.78 24.65
N GLY A 147 -9.31 -14.29 23.45
CA GLY A 147 -9.35 -15.71 23.12
C GLY A 147 -7.97 -16.24 22.70
N LYS A 148 -7.90 -17.50 22.25
CA LYS A 148 -6.68 -18.08 21.67
C LYS A 148 -6.72 -17.97 20.15
N LEU A 149 -5.57 -17.71 19.54
CA LEU A 149 -5.43 -17.64 18.08
C LEU A 149 -5.27 -19.03 17.42
N TRP A 150 -5.12 -20.08 18.23
CA TRP A 150 -5.21 -21.50 17.91
C TRP A 150 -5.18 -22.28 19.24
#